data_AF-E1JRU3-F1
#
_entry.id   AF-E1JRU3-F1
#
_cell.length_a   1.000
_cell.length_b   1.000
_cell.length_c   1.000
_cell.angle_alpha   90.00
_cell.angle_beta   90.00
_cell.angle_gamma   90.00
#
_symmetry.space_group_name_H-M   'P 1'
#
loop_
_entity.id
_entity.type
_entity.pdbx_description
1 polymer ?
#
loop_
_entity_poly.entity_id
_entity_poly.type
_entity_poly.pdbx_seq_one_letter_code
_entity_poly.pdbx_strand_id
1 'polypeptide(L)'
;MIDLNATFFVQFVNFLLILILLNVILIGPIRRMLKKRAAFIASQVDGIDSFTASADTKLKDYEAALDAARQAATAERVAMKEEGLSKEKDLLDAAAADAAATMKAARGDIAAQTEAAQKALSAKISGLASKAVAKVLAA
;
A
#
# COMPACT_ATOMS: atom_id res chain seq x y z
N MET A 1 94.18 3.34 33.56
CA MET A 1 93.77 4.68 33.11
C MET A 1 92.94 4.47 31.86
N ILE A 2 91.79 5.14 31.73
CA ILE A 2 91.00 5.06 30.49
C ILE A 2 91.71 5.98 29.50
N ASP A 3 92.56 5.40 28.65
CA ASP A 3 93.17 6.16 27.58
C ASP A 3 92.15 6.34 26.46
N LEU A 4 91.65 7.57 26.31
CA LEU A 4 90.87 7.98 25.14
C LEU A 4 91.78 8.03 23.92
N ASN A 5 92.08 6.87 23.37
CA ASN A 5 92.82 6.71 22.13
C ASN A 5 91.87 6.79 20.91
N ALA A 6 92.44 7.01 19.72
CA ALA A 6 91.69 7.06 18.46
C ALA A 6 90.75 5.85 18.26
N THR A 7 91.12 4.67 18.78
CA THR A 7 90.31 3.44 18.76
C THR A 7 88.97 3.60 19.49
N PHE A 8 88.90 4.37 20.58
CA PHE A 8 87.64 4.62 21.29
C PHE A 8 86.65 5.42 20.42
N PHE A 9 87.14 6.44 19.72
CA PHE A 9 86.33 7.22 18.79
C PHE A 9 85.85 6.38 17.61
N VAL A 10 86.72 5.52 17.05
CA VAL A 10 86.34 4.59 15.98
C VAL A 10 85.28 3.59 16.46
N GLN A 11 85.41 3.03 17.66
CA GLN A 11 84.42 2.15 18.29
C GLN A 11 83.08 2.86 18.51
N PHE A 12 83.10 4.11 18.96
CA PHE A 12 81.90 4.91 19.20
C PHE A 12 81.15 5.21 17.91
N VAL A 13 81.87 5.58 16.84
CA VAL A 13 81.28 5.77 15.51
C VAL A 13 80.70 4.46 14.97
N ASN A 14 81.38 3.33 15.17
CA ASN A 14 80.85 2.01 14.78
C ASN A 14 79.55 1.67 15.53
N PHE A 15 79.50 1.90 16.84
CA PHE A 15 78.29 1.70 17.64
C PHE A 15 77.14 2.60 17.17
N LEU A 16 77.40 3.88 16.91
CA LEU A 16 76.42 4.81 16.36
C LEU A 16 75.91 4.36 14.99
N LEU A 17 76.79 3.89 14.11
CA LEU A 17 76.42 3.33 12.80
C LEU A 17 75.47 2.15 12.95
N ILE A 18 75.79 1.19 13.83
CA ILE A 18 74.92 0.03 14.10
C ILE A 18 73.59 0.48 14.69
N LEU A 19 73.58 1.45 15.61
CA LEU A 19 72.35 1.97 16.23
C LEU A 19 71.43 2.63 15.20
N ILE A 20 71.99 3.43 14.29
CA ILE A 20 71.24 4.04 13.19
C ILE A 20 70.71 2.95 12.25
N LEU A 21 71.55 1.99 11.87
CA LEU A 21 71.17 0.87 11.01
C LEU A 21 70.03 0.04 11.64
N LEU A 22 70.12 -0.24 12.94
CA LEU A 22 69.10 -0.95 13.71
C LEU A 22 67.78 -0.17 13.75
N ASN A 23 67.83 1.15 13.94
CA ASN A 23 66.63 1.99 13.95
C ASN A 23 65.92 1.97 12.58
N VAL A 24 66.70 2.03 11.48
CA VAL A 24 66.17 2.01 10.12
C VAL A 24 65.62 0.63 9.74
N ILE A 25 66.34 -0.44 10.07
CA ILE A 25 65.99 -1.81 9.65
C ILE A 25 64.95 -2.46 10.55
N LEU A 26 64.93 -2.21 11.87
CA LEU A 26 64.02 -2.87 12.80
C LEU A 26 62.93 -1.93 13.33
N ILE A 27 63.31 -0.83 13.98
CA ILE A 27 62.37 -0.01 14.75
C ILE A 27 61.35 0.67 13.82
N GLY A 28 61.81 1.23 12.70
CA GLY A 28 60.97 1.85 11.68
C GLY A 28 59.89 0.92 11.12
N PRO A 29 60.24 -0.23 10.51
CA PRO A 29 59.26 -1.13 9.91
C PRO A 29 58.34 -1.79 10.94
N ILE A 30 58.83 -2.16 12.13
CA ILE A 30 57.98 -2.74 13.19
C ILE A 30 56.90 -1.75 13.61
N ARG A 31 57.25 -0.47 13.85
CA ARG A 31 56.27 0.57 14.19
C ARG A 31 55.26 0.80 13.08
N ARG A 32 55.70 0.80 11.81
CA ARG A 32 54.79 0.93 10.65
C ARG A 32 53.81 -0.25 10.59
N MET A 33 54.26 -1.47 10.83
CA MET A 33 53.40 -2.65 10.80
C MET A 33 52.39 -2.66 11.95
N LEU A 34 52.79 -2.26 13.15
CA LEU A 34 51.88 -2.10 14.29
C LEU A 34 50.80 -1.04 14.00
N LYS A 35 51.19 0.13 13.47
CA LYS A 35 50.22 1.16 13.06
C LYS A 35 49.28 0.66 11.96
N LYS A 36 49.79 -0.05 10.96
CA LYS A 36 48.97 -0.62 9.88
C LYS A 36 47.95 -1.62 10.41
N ARG A 37 48.35 -2.49 11.36
CA ARG A 37 47.42 -3.42 12.02
C ARG A 37 46.36 -2.69 12.83
N ALA A 38 46.75 -1.71 13.64
CA ALA A 38 45.81 -0.91 14.42
C ALA A 38 44.80 -0.18 13.52
N ALA A 39 45.28 0.47 12.45
CA ALA A 39 44.42 1.14 11.48
C ALA A 39 43.48 0.19 10.73
N PHE A 40 43.97 -1.00 10.35
CA PHE A 40 43.14 -2.00 9.68
C PHE A 40 42.03 -2.56 10.58
N ILE A 41 42.31 -2.74 11.87
CA ILE A 41 41.30 -3.16 12.84
C ILE A 41 40.28 -2.03 13.04
N ALA A 42 40.74 -0.79 13.26
CA ALA A 42 39.86 0.37 13.40
C ALA A 42 38.94 0.54 12.19
N SER A 43 39.48 0.46 10.96
CA SER A 43 38.67 0.56 9.74
C SER A 43 37.64 -0.55 9.58
N GLN A 44 37.93 -1.75 10.10
CA GLN A 44 36.95 -2.84 10.08
C GLN A 44 35.83 -2.60 11.09
N VAL A 45 36.14 -2.10 12.28
CA VAL A 45 35.13 -1.74 13.28
C VAL A 45 34.24 -0.61 12.75
N ASP A 46 34.83 0.45 12.21
CA ASP A 46 34.06 1.54 11.58
C ASP A 46 33.18 1.04 10.42
N GLY A 47 33.69 0.07 9.64
CA GLY A 47 32.93 -0.58 8.57
C GLY A 47 31.75 -1.39 9.08
N ILE A 48 31.90 -2.10 10.19
CA ILE A 48 30.84 -2.86 10.84
C ILE A 48 29.78 -1.92 11.43
N ASP A 49 30.20 -0.87 12.13
CA ASP A 49 29.29 0.11 12.75
C ASP A 49 28.49 0.87 11.69
N SER A 50 29.13 1.29 10.60
CA SER A 50 28.43 1.94 9.49
C SER A 50 27.48 0.99 8.75
N PHE A 51 27.87 -0.27 8.57
CA PHE A 51 27.01 -1.28 7.96
C PHE A 51 25.78 -1.57 8.82
N THR A 52 25.96 -1.77 10.13
CA THR A 52 24.86 -2.00 11.07
C THR A 52 23.92 -0.81 11.16
N ALA A 53 24.45 0.42 11.29
CA ALA A 53 23.63 1.63 11.25
C ALA A 53 22.83 1.78 9.95
N SER A 54 23.45 1.44 8.80
CA SER A 54 22.77 1.47 7.49
C SER A 54 21.70 0.38 7.39
N ALA A 55 21.96 -0.81 7.94
CA ALA A 55 21.00 -1.91 7.96
C ALA A 55 19.79 -1.57 8.83
N ASP A 56 20.00 -1.03 10.04
CA ASP A 56 18.93 -0.59 10.93
C ASP A 56 18.08 0.52 10.32
N THR A 57 18.73 1.47 9.64
CA THR A 57 18.01 2.54 8.91
C THR A 57 17.14 1.94 7.81
N LYS A 58 17.68 1.04 6.99
CA LYS A 58 16.91 0.37 5.92
C LYS A 58 15.76 -0.47 6.46
N LEU A 59 15.93 -1.14 7.61
CA LEU A 59 14.86 -1.88 8.26
C LEU A 59 13.74 -0.95 8.72
N LYS A 60 14.08 0.16 9.39
CA LYS A 60 13.10 1.17 9.80
C LYS A 60 12.35 1.78 8.62
N ASP A 61 13.05 2.12 7.55
CA ASP A 61 12.44 2.67 6.34
C ASP A 61 11.50 1.65 5.68
N TYR A 62 11.91 0.37 5.66
CA TYR A 62 11.10 -0.72 5.13
C TYR A 62 9.83 -0.94 5.96
N GLU A 63 9.96 -0.99 7.29
CA GLU A 63 8.81 -1.11 8.20
C GLU A 63 7.84 0.08 8.06
N ALA A 64 8.37 1.30 8.00
CA ALA A 64 7.57 2.50 7.79
C ALA A 64 6.83 2.48 6.43
N ALA A 65 7.51 2.06 5.36
CA ALA A 65 6.89 1.92 4.03
C ALA A 65 5.81 0.84 4.02
N LEU A 66 6.02 -0.28 4.71
CA LEU A 66 5.06 -1.36 4.82
C LEU A 66 3.80 -0.92 5.58
N ASP A 67 3.97 -0.20 6.69
CA ASP A 67 2.85 0.30 7.47
C ASP A 67 2.08 1.40 6.73
N ALA A 68 2.78 2.30 6.03
CA ALA A 68 2.15 3.28 5.15
C ALA A 68 1.32 2.59 4.03
N ALA A 69 1.86 1.54 3.40
CA ALA A 69 1.15 0.77 2.38
C ALA A 69 -0.09 0.07 2.94
N ARG A 70 -0.02 -0.50 4.15
CA ARG A 70 -1.16 -1.12 4.84
C ARG A 70 -2.26 -0.10 5.17
N GLN A 71 -1.88 1.08 5.63
CA GLN A 71 -2.82 2.17 5.92
C GLN A 71 -3.50 2.64 4.64
N ALA A 72 -2.74 2.88 3.57
CA ALA A 72 -3.28 3.27 2.26
C ALA A 72 -4.24 2.20 1.71
N ALA A 73 -3.87 0.92 1.75
CA ALA A 73 -4.72 -0.18 1.30
C ALA A 73 -6.02 -0.28 2.12
N THR A 74 -5.94 -0.07 3.44
CA THR A 74 -7.12 -0.08 4.32
C THR A 74 -8.04 1.10 4.01
N ALA A 75 -7.49 2.30 3.83
CA ALA A 75 -8.24 3.49 3.46
C ALA A 75 -8.95 3.31 2.11
N GLU A 76 -8.23 2.83 1.10
CA GLU A 76 -8.77 2.56 -0.23
C GLU A 76 -9.89 1.52 -0.18
N ARG A 77 -9.69 0.42 0.58
CA ARG A 77 -10.72 -0.61 0.75
C ARG A 77 -11.99 -0.06 1.42
N VAL A 78 -11.85 0.83 2.40
CA VAL A 78 -13.00 1.48 3.05
C VAL A 78 -13.71 2.41 2.06
N ALA A 79 -12.96 3.23 1.31
CA ALA A 79 -13.51 4.12 0.29
C ALA A 79 -14.27 3.35 -0.80
N MET A 80 -13.68 2.29 -1.36
CA MET A 80 -14.33 1.44 -2.35
C MET A 80 -15.60 0.76 -1.80
N LYS A 81 -15.59 0.36 -0.53
CA LYS A 81 -16.78 -0.23 0.10
C LYS A 81 -17.89 0.81 0.25
N GLU A 82 -17.57 2.03 0.66
CA GLU A 82 -18.53 3.12 0.79
C GLU A 82 -19.11 3.54 -0.56
N GLU A 83 -18.26 3.67 -1.59
CA GLU A 83 -18.69 3.94 -2.97
C GLU A 83 -19.59 2.81 -3.50
N GLY A 84 -19.23 1.56 -3.22
CA GLY A 84 -20.04 0.40 -3.59
C GLY A 84 -21.43 0.42 -2.93
N LEU A 85 -21.50 0.71 -1.63
CA LEU A 85 -22.76 0.83 -0.90
C LEU A 85 -23.60 2.00 -1.41
N SER A 86 -22.99 3.14 -1.75
CA SER A 86 -23.70 4.28 -2.34
C SER A 86 -24.30 3.90 -3.69
N LYS A 87 -23.52 3.29 -4.58
CA LYS A 87 -24.00 2.85 -5.90
C LYS A 87 -25.08 1.78 -5.79
N GLU A 88 -24.95 0.83 -4.86
CA GLU A 88 -25.97 -0.18 -4.59
C GLU A 88 -27.29 0.48 -4.17
N LYS A 89 -27.22 1.46 -3.27
CA LYS A 89 -28.38 2.22 -2.83
C LYS A 89 -29.03 2.99 -3.98
N ASP A 90 -28.24 3.71 -4.77
CA ASP A 90 -28.75 4.48 -5.92
C ASP A 90 -29.46 3.57 -6.94
N LEU A 91 -28.89 2.39 -7.18
CA LEU A 91 -29.43 1.42 -8.12
C LEU A 91 -30.71 0.74 -7.59
N LEU A 92 -30.76 0.45 -6.29
CA LEU A 92 -31.97 -0.04 -5.62
C LEU A 92 -33.09 1.02 -5.62
N ASP A 93 -32.76 2.28 -5.34
CA ASP A 93 -33.72 3.37 -5.32
C ASP A 93 -34.29 3.62 -6.74
N ALA A 94 -33.44 3.57 -7.78
CA ALA A 94 -33.87 3.64 -9.17
C ALA A 94 -34.79 2.47 -9.55
N ALA A 95 -34.41 1.23 -9.22
CA ALA A 95 -35.22 0.05 -9.49
C ALA A 95 -36.57 0.09 -8.75
N ALA A 96 -36.59 0.59 -7.51
CA ALA A 96 -37.81 0.78 -6.74
C ALA A 96 -38.73 1.83 -7.38
N ALA A 97 -38.17 2.94 -7.87
CA ALA A 97 -38.91 3.97 -8.60
C ALA A 97 -39.52 3.43 -9.90
N ASP A 98 -38.75 2.67 -10.68
CA ASP A 98 -39.23 2.05 -11.92
C ASP A 98 -40.33 1.01 -11.65
N ALA A 99 -40.18 0.19 -10.62
CA ALA A 99 -41.22 -0.74 -10.19
C ALA A 99 -42.49 0.01 -9.77
N ALA A 100 -42.38 1.10 -9.01
CA ALA A 100 -43.52 1.92 -8.61
C ALA A 100 -44.22 2.57 -9.82
N ALA A 101 -43.45 3.07 -10.80
CA ALA A 101 -43.98 3.62 -12.04
C ALA A 101 -44.73 2.57 -12.86
N THR A 102 -44.15 1.38 -12.99
CA THR A 102 -44.75 0.25 -13.72
C THR A 102 -46.06 -0.21 -13.07
N MET A 103 -46.07 -0.32 -11.73
CA MET A 103 -47.28 -0.66 -10.98
C MET A 103 -48.37 0.41 -11.11
N LYS A 104 -47.99 1.70 -11.14
CA LYS A 104 -48.93 2.81 -11.37
C LYS A 104 -49.53 2.76 -12.77
N ALA A 105 -48.71 2.50 -13.79
CA ALA A 105 -49.16 2.35 -15.18
C ALA A 105 -50.13 1.16 -15.32
N ALA A 106 -49.76 -0.02 -14.80
CA ALA A 106 -50.59 -1.21 -14.84
C ALA A 106 -51.95 -1.01 -14.13
N ARG A 107 -51.97 -0.31 -12.99
CA ARG A 107 -53.23 0.06 -12.30
C ARG A 107 -54.09 1.00 -13.14
N GLY A 108 -53.48 1.95 -13.86
CA GLY A 108 -54.18 2.84 -14.79
C GLY A 108 -54.80 2.07 -15.96
N ASP A 109 -54.05 1.13 -16.55
CA ASP A 109 -54.53 0.29 -17.66
C ASP A 109 -55.69 -0.61 -17.21
N ILE A 110 -55.59 -1.21 -16.02
CA ILE A 110 -56.69 -2.00 -15.44
C ILE A 110 -57.94 -1.14 -15.26
N ALA A 111 -57.80 0.08 -14.72
CA ALA A 111 -58.93 0.99 -14.53
C ALA A 111 -59.60 1.34 -15.87
N ALA A 112 -58.81 1.66 -16.90
CA ALA A 112 -59.31 1.95 -18.24
C ALA A 112 -60.01 0.74 -18.88
N GLN A 113 -59.44 -0.47 -18.72
CA GLN A 113 -60.06 -1.70 -19.19
C GLN A 113 -61.38 -2.00 -18.48
N THR A 114 -61.47 -1.78 -17.16
CA THR A 114 -62.72 -1.95 -16.41
C THR A 114 -63.80 -0.96 -16.87
N GLU A 115 -63.45 0.29 -17.12
CA GLU A 115 -64.40 1.30 -17.61
C GLU A 115 -64.90 0.95 -19.02
N ALA A 116 -63.99 0.52 -19.91
CA ALA A 116 -64.33 0.07 -21.26
C ALA A 116 -65.25 -1.17 -21.22
N ALA A 117 -64.94 -2.15 -20.38
CA ALA A 117 -65.76 -3.34 -20.20
C ALA A 117 -67.15 -2.99 -19.64
N GLN A 118 -67.24 -2.07 -18.67
CA GLN A 118 -68.51 -1.64 -18.08
C GLN A 118 -69.39 -0.89 -19.10
N LYS A 119 -68.79 -0.02 -19.92
CA LYS A 119 -69.48 0.63 -21.05
C LYS A 119 -69.99 -0.39 -22.07
N ALA A 120 -69.16 -1.35 -22.46
CA ALA A 120 -69.54 -2.41 -23.39
C ALA A 120 -70.67 -3.30 -22.84
N LEU A 121 -70.64 -3.63 -21.54
CA LEU A 121 -71.68 -4.41 -20.88
C LEU A 121 -73.00 -3.63 -20.82
N SER A 122 -72.97 -2.34 -20.49
CA SER A 122 -74.15 -1.47 -20.46
C SER A 122 -74.81 -1.36 -21.84
N ALA A 123 -74.01 -1.25 -22.90
CA ALA A 123 -74.52 -1.27 -24.28
C ALA A 123 -75.15 -2.63 -24.66
N LYS A 124 -74.64 -3.74 -24.14
CA LYS A 124 -75.24 -5.07 -24.34
C LYS A 124 -76.52 -5.28 -23.53
N ILE A 125 -76.62 -4.69 -22.33
CA ILE A 125 -77.81 -4.78 -21.47
C ILE A 125 -79.03 -4.15 -22.16
N SER A 126 -78.88 -3.00 -22.83
CA SER A 126 -79.99 -2.39 -23.58
C SER A 126 -80.48 -3.29 -24.73
N GLY A 127 -79.56 -3.95 -25.43
CA GLY A 127 -79.88 -4.92 -26.49
C GLY A 127 -80.49 -6.23 -25.98
N LEU A 128 -80.12 -6.67 -24.77
CA LEU A 128 -80.74 -7.80 -24.08
C LEU A 128 -82.14 -7.45 -23.55
N ALA A 129 -82.31 -6.25 -23.02
CA ALA A 129 -83.61 -5.75 -22.55
C ALA A 129 -84.62 -5.63 -23.70
N SER A 130 -84.22 -5.13 -24.88
CA SER A 130 -85.12 -5.09 -26.04
C SER A 130 -85.49 -6.48 -26.55
N LYS A 131 -84.55 -7.43 -26.55
CA LYS A 131 -84.83 -8.83 -26.89
C LYS A 131 -85.74 -9.51 -25.87
N ALA A 132 -85.60 -9.21 -24.58
CA ALA A 132 -86.49 -9.71 -23.54
C ALA A 132 -87.90 -9.14 -23.69
N VAL A 133 -88.04 -7.83 -23.92
CA VAL A 133 -89.34 -7.18 -24.18
C VAL A 133 -90.00 -7.75 -25.44
N ALA A 134 -89.25 -7.93 -26.53
CA ALA A 134 -89.78 -8.55 -27.75
C ALA A 134 -90.26 -9.99 -27.53
N LYS A 135 -89.63 -10.74 -26.62
CA LYS A 135 -90.02 -12.12 -26.30
C LYS A 135 -91.22 -12.20 -25.35
N VAL A 136 -91.46 -11.18 -24.52
CA VAL A 136 -92.65 -11.06 -23.67
C VAL A 136 -93.85 -10.50 -24.45
N LEU A 137 -93.64 -9.61 -25.43
CA LEU A 137 -94.70 -9.04 -26.29
C LEU A 137 -95.13 -9.97 -27.43
N ALA A 138 -94.35 -11.01 -27.73
CA ALA A 138 -94.66 -12.02 -28.76
C ALA A 138 -95.37 -13.27 -28.20
N ALA A 139 -95.84 -13.18 -26.95
CA ALA A 139 -96.81 -14.09 -26.34
C ALA A 139 -98.16 -13.37 -26.22
#